data_AF-X1I7Y2-F1
#
_entry.id   AF-X1I7Y2-F1
#
_cell.length_a   1.000
_cell.length_b   1.000
_cell.length_c   1.000
_cell.angle_alpha   90.00
_cell.angle_beta   90.00
_cell.angle_gamma   90.00
#
_symmetry.space_group_name_H-M   'P 1'
#
loop_
_entity.id
_entity.type
_entity.pdbx_description
1 polymer ?
#
loop_
_entity_poly.entity_id
_entity_poly.type
_entity_poly.pdbx_seq_one_letter_code
_entity_poly.pdbx_strand_id
1 'polypeptide(L)'
;WSETNINMDNWSLFDWHGFPGGETTRQFYHRVAGWLEQLWQTHPEGEVPILVGHGGSVSHVVVWWLGLPLDALPDRYPFAGSPGGLGVLRVNRHGQRVIGVLNDLAHLRQANLEEEISLSD
;
A
#
# COMPACT_ATOMS: atom_id res chain seq x y z
N TRP A 1 25.78 -0.75 -9.69
CA TRP A 1 26.26 -1.93 -8.93
C TRP A 1 25.53 -3.15 -9.47
N SER A 2 26.31 -4.19 -9.71
CA SER A 2 26.20 -5.19 -10.78
C SER A 2 24.87 -5.92 -10.94
N GLU A 3 24.47 -6.07 -12.20
CA GLU A 3 23.56 -7.11 -12.71
C GLU A 3 24.01 -8.47 -12.19
N THR A 4 23.46 -8.87 -11.07
CA THR A 4 23.59 -10.25 -10.60
C THR A 4 22.41 -10.96 -11.23
N ASN A 5 22.68 -11.93 -12.11
CA ASN A 5 21.69 -12.84 -12.65
C ASN A 5 20.99 -13.56 -11.49
N ILE A 6 19.86 -13.01 -11.03
CA ILE A 6 19.01 -13.64 -10.04
C ILE A 6 18.23 -14.71 -10.78
N ASN A 7 18.51 -15.97 -10.47
CA ASN A 7 17.72 -17.09 -10.96
C ASN A 7 16.33 -17.01 -10.30
N MET A 8 15.36 -16.43 -11.02
CA MET A 8 13.98 -16.20 -10.55
C MET A 8 13.14 -17.49 -10.49
N ASP A 9 13.68 -18.63 -10.91
CA ASP A 9 12.90 -19.87 -11.08
C ASP A 9 12.46 -20.52 -9.76
N ASN A 10 12.97 -20.08 -8.60
CA ASN A 10 12.66 -20.67 -7.28
C ASN A 10 12.27 -19.67 -6.17
N TRP A 11 12.28 -18.36 -6.43
CA TRP A 11 11.90 -17.36 -5.44
C TRP A 11 10.72 -16.53 -5.95
N SER A 12 9.65 -16.44 -5.17
CA SER A 12 8.61 -15.46 -5.47
C SER A 12 9.24 -14.07 -5.35
N LEU A 13 8.87 -13.14 -6.25
CA LEU A 13 9.30 -11.75 -6.21
C LEU A 13 9.08 -11.11 -4.82
N PHE A 14 8.10 -11.60 -4.06
CA PHE A 14 7.78 -11.12 -2.72
C PHE A 14 8.79 -11.51 -1.64
N ASP A 15 9.65 -12.50 -1.89
CA ASP A 15 10.63 -13.04 -0.94
C ASP A 15 12.06 -12.56 -1.24
N TRP A 16 12.22 -11.73 -2.27
CA TRP A 16 13.49 -11.13 -2.62
C TRP A 16 13.90 -10.05 -1.60
N HIS A 17 15.19 -10.05 -1.24
CA HIS A 17 15.80 -9.04 -0.38
C HIS A 17 16.55 -8.02 -1.24
N GLY A 18 16.07 -6.78 -1.27
CA GLY A 18 16.72 -5.73 -2.06
C GLY A 18 18.08 -5.28 -1.53
N PHE A 19 18.29 -5.44 -0.23
CA PHE A 19 19.52 -5.10 0.46
C PHE A 19 19.80 -6.12 1.57
N PRO A 20 21.08 -6.35 1.93
CA PRO A 20 21.43 -7.20 3.06
C PRO A 20 20.74 -6.72 4.35
N GLY A 21 19.94 -7.60 4.98
CA GLY A 21 19.19 -7.29 6.20
C GLY A 21 17.92 -6.45 6.00
N GLY A 22 17.57 -6.09 4.77
CA GLY A 22 16.30 -5.42 4.45
C GLY A 22 15.11 -6.36 4.53
N GLU A 23 13.90 -5.80 4.66
CA GLU A 23 12.67 -6.59 4.61
C GLU A 23 12.37 -7.08 3.19
N THR A 24 11.83 -8.29 3.07
CA THR A 24 11.14 -8.71 1.85
C THR A 24 9.78 -8.02 1.75
N THR A 25 9.21 -7.99 0.55
CA THR A 25 7.85 -7.48 0.36
C THR A 25 6.82 -8.26 1.18
N ARG A 26 6.99 -9.58 1.34
CA ARG A 26 6.14 -10.43 2.19
C ARG A 26 6.26 -10.04 3.67
N GLN A 27 7.48 -9.84 4.17
CA GLN A 27 7.70 -9.39 5.55
C GLN A 27 7.06 -8.02 5.80
N PHE A 28 7.27 -7.07 4.88
CA PHE A 28 6.69 -5.74 4.98
C PHE A 28 5.16 -5.79 4.96
N TYR A 29 4.56 -6.59 4.07
CA TYR A 29 3.12 -6.82 4.06
C TYR A 29 2.61 -7.33 5.40
N HIS A 30 3.20 -8.38 5.95
CA HIS A 30 2.75 -8.95 7.23
C HIS A 30 2.86 -7.96 8.38
N ARG A 31 3.91 -7.13 8.40
CA ARG A 31 4.05 -6.07 9.41
C ARG A 31 2.93 -5.03 9.30
N VAL A 32 2.63 -4.56 8.09
CA VAL A 32 1.55 -3.57 7.86
C VAL A 32 0.18 -4.18 8.15
N ALA A 33 -0.10 -5.36 7.61
CA ALA A 33 -1.36 -6.08 7.80
C ALA A 33 -1.62 -6.44 9.26
N GLY A 34 -0.59 -6.87 10.01
CA GLY A 34 -0.72 -7.17 11.43
C GLY A 34 -1.08 -5.94 12.26
N TRP A 35 -0.49 -4.79 11.95
CA TRP A 35 -0.86 -3.53 12.58
C TRP A 35 -2.29 -3.10 12.23
N LEU A 36 -2.70 -3.21 10.95
CA LEU A 36 -4.06 -2.89 10.52
C LEU A 36 -5.11 -3.79 11.16
N GLU A 37 -4.81 -5.07 11.35
CA GLU A 37 -5.72 -6.01 12.03
C GLU A 37 -5.91 -5.61 13.50
N GLN A 38 -4.82 -5.26 14.20
CA GLN A 38 -4.91 -4.74 15.58
C GLN A 38 -5.70 -3.44 15.64
N LEU A 39 -5.45 -2.51 14.70
CA LEU A 39 -6.19 -1.27 14.58
C LEU A 39 -7.69 -1.55 14.39
N TRP A 40 -8.03 -2.45 13.47
CA TRP A 40 -9.41 -2.81 13.15
C TRP A 40 -10.15 -3.43 14.33
N GLN A 41 -9.46 -4.25 15.13
CA GLN A 41 -10.04 -4.92 16.29
C GLN A 41 -10.18 -4.02 17.52
N THR A 42 -9.37 -2.97 17.64
CA THR A 42 -9.30 -2.12 18.84
C THR A 42 -9.96 -0.75 18.67
N HIS A 43 -10.23 -0.32 17.44
CA HIS A 43 -10.87 0.98 17.22
C HIS A 43 -12.37 0.96 17.54
N PRO A 44 -12.88 1.97 18.25
CA PRO A 44 -14.30 2.13 18.52
C PRO A 44 -15.14 2.23 17.24
N GLU A 45 -16.32 1.61 17.24
CA GLU A 45 -17.30 1.79 16.17
C GLU A 45 -17.69 3.28 16.04
N GLY A 46 -17.65 3.79 14.81
CA GLY A 46 -18.02 5.17 14.49
C GLY A 46 -16.86 6.16 14.43
N GLU A 47 -15.65 5.77 14.81
CA GLU A 47 -14.44 6.58 14.56
C GLU A 47 -13.88 6.32 13.16
N VAL A 48 -13.40 7.39 12.51
CA VAL A 48 -12.76 7.33 11.18
C VAL A 48 -11.26 7.53 11.35
N PRO A 49 -10.44 6.47 11.34
CA PRO A 49 -8.99 6.60 11.47
C PRO A 49 -8.40 7.30 10.24
N ILE A 50 -7.48 8.24 10.47
CA ILE A 50 -6.65 8.83 9.42
C ILE A 50 -5.31 8.11 9.41
N LEU A 51 -4.98 7.52 8.25
CA LEU A 51 -3.72 6.83 8.04
C LEU A 51 -2.80 7.71 7.19
N VAL A 52 -1.62 8.02 7.70
CA VAL A 52 -0.57 8.73 6.97
C VAL A 52 0.63 7.82 6.84
N GLY A 53 1.15 7.67 5.62
CA GLY A 53 2.27 6.79 5.34
C GLY A 53 2.90 7.08 3.98
N HIS A 54 3.74 6.16 3.53
CA HIS A 54 4.44 6.25 2.25
C HIS A 54 3.80 5.34 1.19
N GLY A 55 4.07 5.60 -0.09
CA GLY A 55 3.49 4.85 -1.22
C GLY A 55 3.63 3.33 -1.08
N GLY A 56 4.78 2.84 -0.60
CA GLY A 56 4.99 1.42 -0.29
C GLY A 56 3.98 0.89 0.75
N SER A 57 3.89 1.56 1.91
CA SER A 57 2.94 1.18 2.97
C SER A 57 1.48 1.26 2.50
N VAL A 58 1.11 2.33 1.79
CA VAL A 58 -0.25 2.55 1.29
C VAL A 58 -0.70 1.41 0.36
N SER A 59 0.21 0.91 -0.48
CA SER A 59 -0.06 -0.22 -1.37
C SER A 59 -0.44 -1.48 -0.59
N HIS A 60 0.29 -1.78 0.50
CA HIS A 60 -0.03 -2.89 1.40
C HIS A 60 -1.36 -2.69 2.14
N VAL A 61 -1.68 -1.46 2.55
CA VAL A 61 -2.98 -1.12 3.17
C VAL A 61 -4.13 -1.46 2.22
N VAL A 62 -4.03 -1.07 0.94
CA VAL A 62 -5.07 -1.34 -0.05
C VAL A 62 -5.25 -2.83 -0.31
N VAL A 63 -4.15 -3.59 -0.39
CA VAL A 63 -4.18 -5.05 -0.58
C VAL A 63 -4.85 -5.74 0.59
N TRP A 64 -4.46 -5.40 1.82
CA TRP A 64 -5.10 -5.91 3.03
C TRP A 64 -6.58 -5.54 3.09
N TRP A 65 -6.91 -4.29 2.73
CA TRP A 65 -8.28 -3.80 2.71
C TRP A 65 -9.17 -4.62 1.78
N LEU A 66 -8.69 -4.91 0.57
CA LEU A 66 -9.45 -5.71 -0.39
C LEU A 66 -9.42 -7.22 -0.11
N GLY A 67 -8.63 -7.67 0.88
CA GLY A 67 -8.45 -9.09 1.18
C GLY A 67 -7.78 -9.86 0.04
N LEU A 68 -6.94 -9.19 -0.76
CA LEU A 68 -6.28 -9.83 -1.88
C LEU A 68 -5.17 -10.77 -1.38
N PRO A 69 -5.11 -12.02 -1.85
CA PRO A 69 -4.03 -12.91 -1.51
C PRO A 69 -2.72 -12.39 -2.11
N LEU A 70 -1.67 -12.35 -1.29
CA LEU A 70 -0.35 -11.86 -1.72
C LEU A 70 0.16 -12.62 -2.95
N ASP A 71 -0.03 -13.94 -2.95
CA ASP A 71 0.44 -14.84 -4.00
C ASP A 71 -0.43 -14.78 -5.29
N ALA A 72 -1.55 -14.06 -5.26
CA ALA A 72 -2.38 -13.83 -6.45
C ALA A 72 -2.00 -12.55 -7.22
N LEU A 73 -1.01 -11.81 -6.72
CA LEU A 73 -0.52 -10.60 -7.38
C LEU A 73 0.61 -10.98 -8.35
N PRO A 74 0.53 -10.54 -9.62
CA PRO A 74 1.36 -11.11 -10.69
C PRO A 74 2.85 -10.85 -10.54
N ASP A 75 3.28 -9.67 -10.05
CA ASP A 75 4.71 -9.33 -9.91
C ASP A 75 4.97 -8.19 -8.91
N ARG A 76 4.05 -7.22 -8.84
CA ARG A 76 4.10 -6.05 -7.95
C ARG A 76 2.69 -5.71 -7.45
N TYR A 77 2.61 -4.92 -6.38
CA TYR A 77 1.33 -4.32 -6.00
C TYR A 77 0.85 -3.38 -7.10
N PRO A 78 -0.40 -3.53 -7.60
CA PRO A 78 -0.94 -2.70 -8.68
C PRO A 78 -1.42 -1.33 -8.18
N PHE A 79 -1.13 -0.99 -6.92
CA PHE A 79 -1.54 0.25 -6.29
C PHE A 79 -0.31 1.10 -6.02
N ALA A 80 -0.45 2.41 -6.20
CA ALA A 80 0.58 3.38 -5.87
C ALA A 80 -0.08 4.54 -5.13
N GLY A 81 0.62 5.07 -4.13
CA GLY A 81 0.26 6.32 -3.47
C GLY A 81 1.19 7.43 -3.93
N SER A 82 0.65 8.49 -4.53
CA SER A 82 1.39 9.71 -4.82
C SER A 82 1.56 10.53 -3.54
N PRO A 83 2.62 11.34 -3.41
CA PRO A 83 2.76 12.23 -2.27
C PRO A 83 1.58 13.21 -2.21
N GLY A 84 1.01 13.37 -1.02
CA GLY A 84 -0.22 14.14 -0.82
C GLY A 84 -1.50 13.47 -1.36
N GLY A 85 -1.42 12.30 -1.98
CA GLY A 85 -2.57 11.56 -2.50
C GLY A 85 -3.52 11.12 -1.37
N LEU A 86 -4.81 11.38 -1.54
CA LEU A 86 -5.84 10.98 -0.59
C LEU A 86 -6.55 9.69 -1.04
N GLY A 87 -6.88 8.84 -0.07
CA GLY A 87 -7.66 7.61 -0.29
C GLY A 87 -8.76 7.48 0.75
N VAL A 88 -9.89 6.89 0.35
CA VAL A 88 -11.02 6.61 1.23
C VAL A 88 -11.39 5.14 1.12
N LEU A 89 -11.19 4.42 2.22
CA LEU A 89 -11.54 3.02 2.38
C LEU A 89 -12.82 2.94 3.23
N ARG A 90 -13.81 2.17 2.80
CA ARG A 90 -15.11 2.09 3.50
C ARG A 90 -15.76 0.73 3.38
N VAL A 91 -16.56 0.36 4.37
CA VAL A 91 -17.44 -0.80 4.27
C VAL A 91 -18.77 -0.34 3.68
N ASN A 92 -19.24 -0.99 2.62
CA ASN A 92 -20.52 -0.65 2.01
C ASN A 92 -21.70 -1.23 2.82
N ARG A 93 -22.93 -0.91 2.42
CA ARG A 93 -24.16 -1.42 3.08
C ARG A 93 -24.32 -2.95 3.08
N HIS A 94 -23.54 -3.66 2.26
CA HIS A 94 -23.52 -5.11 2.17
C HIS A 94 -22.39 -5.74 3.01
N GLY A 95 -21.69 -4.95 3.83
CA GLY A 95 -20.58 -5.44 4.65
C GLY A 95 -19.29 -5.67 3.86
N GLN A 96 -19.19 -5.20 2.62
CA GLN A 96 -18.02 -5.42 1.77
C GLN A 96 -17.03 -4.26 1.92
N ARG A 97 -15.74 -4.59 2.06
CA ARG A 97 -14.64 -3.62 2.01
C ARG A 97 -14.49 -3.10 0.58
N VAL A 98 -14.60 -1.78 0.40
CA VAL A 98 -14.50 -1.13 -0.92
C VAL A 98 -13.58 0.08 -0.87
N ILE A 99 -13.03 0.43 -2.02
CA ILE A 99 -12.30 1.67 -2.25
C ILE A 99 -13.32 2.70 -2.75
N GLY A 100 -13.53 3.77 -2.01
CA GLY A 100 -14.35 4.91 -2.44
C GLY A 100 -13.54 5.90 -3.29
N VAL A 101 -12.31 6.18 -2.86
CA VAL A 101 -11.38 7.09 -3.52
C VAL A 101 -9.99 6.48 -3.39
N LEU A 102 -9.16 6.62 -4.43
CA LEU A 102 -7.76 6.19 -4.41
C LEU A 102 -6.89 7.21 -5.13
N ASN A 103 -5.84 7.66 -4.45
CA ASN A 103 -4.82 8.56 -4.98
C ASN A 103 -5.37 9.88 -5.56
N ASP A 104 -6.30 10.50 -4.84
CA ASP A 104 -6.89 11.78 -5.23
C ASP A 104 -5.95 12.95 -4.88
N LEU A 105 -5.62 13.74 -5.90
CA LEU A 105 -4.75 14.91 -5.84
C LEU A 105 -5.50 16.21 -6.20
N ALA A 106 -6.83 16.17 -6.35
CA ALA A 106 -7.62 17.32 -6.80
C ALA A 106 -7.43 18.56 -5.91
N HIS A 107 -7.22 18.36 -4.61
CA HIS A 107 -6.92 19.45 -3.67
C HIS A 107 -5.56 20.12 -3.94
N LEU A 108 -4.55 19.37 -4.39
CA LEU A 108 -3.25 19.92 -4.80
C LEU A 108 -3.35 20.62 -6.15
N ARG A 109 -4.14 20.08 -7.10
CA ARG A 109 -4.46 20.75 -8.37
C ARG A 109 -5.07 22.11 -8.13
N GLN A 110 -6.08 22.15 -7.28
CA GLN A 110 -6.80 23.37 -6.94
C GLN A 110 -5.87 24.40 -6.28
N ALA A 111 -4.87 23.95 -5.53
CA ALA A 111 -3.86 24.80 -4.91
C ALA A 111 -2.69 25.16 -5.84
N ASN A 112 -2.65 24.64 -7.08
CA ASN A 112 -1.51 24.73 -8.01
C ASN A 112 -0.18 24.19 -7.43
N LEU A 113 -0.24 23.07 -6.69
CA LEU A 113 0.94 22.46 -6.04
C LEU A 113 1.37 21.11 -6.64
N GLU A 114 0.72 20.62 -7.70
CA GLU A 114 1.04 19.29 -8.26
C GLU A 114 2.43 19.20 -8.91
N GLU A 115 2.89 20.27 -9.57
CA GLU A 115 4.17 20.25 -10.29
C GLU A 115 5.38 20.18 -9.36
N GLU A 116 5.29 20.68 -8.12
CA GLU A 116 6.38 20.60 -7.12
C GLU A 116 6.63 19.18 -6.62
N ILE A 117 5.64 18.29 -6.77
CA ILE A 117 5.67 16.92 -6.21
C ILE A 117 6.16 15.89 -7.25
N SER A 118 6.00 16.17 -8.55
CA SER A 118 6.38 15.26 -9.63
C SER A 118 7.90 15.16 -9.88
N LEU A 119 8.73 15.94 -9.18
CA LEU A 119 10.18 16.06 -9.44
C LEU A 119 11.07 15.19 -8.52
N SER A 120 10.50 14.28 -7.73
CA SER A 120 11.27 13.53 -6.71
C SER A 120 11.32 12.00 -6.88
N ASP A 121 10.96 11.45 -8.03
CA ASP A 121 11.11 10.01 -8.33
C ASP A 121 12.33 9.72 -9.23
#